data_AF-A0A7S2BS12-F1
#
_entry.id   AF-A0A7S2BS12-F1
#
_cell.length_a   1.000
_cell.length_b   1.000
_cell.length_c   1.000
_cell.angle_alpha   90.00
_cell.angle_beta   90.00
_cell.angle_gamma   90.00
#
_symmetry.space_group_name_H-M   'P 1'
#
loop_
_entity.id
_entity.type
_entity.pdbx_description
1 polymer ?
#
loop_
_entity_poly.entity_id
_entity_poly.type
_entity_poly.pdbx_seq_one_letter_code
_entity_poly.pdbx_strand_id
1 'polypeptide(L)'
;TWPKTSRAGSTNCSICDKGYFLSDGGCEDCPSNAGCSIGTTLTDLYVSPGYWRVNHFSTRILECSKNTDACKGGKNRSLYCEDSHGPYCAICNRHYWKASEA
;
A
#
# COMPACT_ATOMS: atom_id res chain seq x y z
N THR A 1 -16.75 -18.12 -5.85
CA THR A 1 -17.73 -17.78 -4.79
C THR A 1 -17.59 -16.32 -4.46
N TRP A 2 -18.69 -15.57 -4.57
CA TRP A 2 -18.80 -14.20 -4.04
C TRP A 2 -20.11 -14.16 -3.24
N PRO A 3 -20.03 -13.66 -1.99
CA PRO A 3 -19.84 -12.24 -1.80
C PRO A 3 -18.67 -11.90 -0.89
N LYS A 4 -17.74 -11.05 -1.33
CA LYS A 4 -16.80 -10.34 -0.45
C LYS A 4 -17.34 -8.95 -0.07
N THR A 5 -18.67 -8.88 0.11
CA THR A 5 -19.52 -7.68 -0.06
C THR A 5 -19.80 -6.91 1.23
N SER A 6 -20.56 -5.85 1.07
CA SER A 6 -21.02 -4.90 2.08
C SER A 6 -21.91 -5.51 3.15
N ARG A 7 -21.86 -4.88 4.35
CA ARG A 7 -22.57 -5.30 5.57
C ARG A 7 -24.07 -5.52 5.34
N ALA A 8 -24.66 -6.44 6.11
CA ALA A 8 -26.11 -6.66 6.13
C ALA A 8 -26.86 -5.33 6.39
N GLY A 9 -27.80 -4.99 5.51
CA GLY A 9 -28.54 -3.73 5.55
C GLY A 9 -27.91 -2.55 4.79
N SER A 10 -26.77 -2.76 4.12
CA SER A 10 -26.17 -1.71 3.28
C SER A 10 -27.03 -1.40 2.06
N THR A 11 -27.27 -0.12 1.79
CA THR A 11 -27.91 0.36 0.55
C THR A 11 -26.93 0.42 -0.62
N ASN A 12 -25.65 0.20 -0.37
CA ASN A 12 -24.58 0.24 -1.37
C ASN A 12 -23.69 -0.99 -1.23
N CYS A 13 -23.56 -1.78 -2.31
CA CYS A 13 -22.81 -3.03 -2.36
C CYS A 13 -21.30 -2.86 -2.63
N SER A 14 -20.79 -1.62 -2.58
CA SER A 14 -19.40 -1.28 -2.93
C SER A 14 -18.43 -1.23 -1.74
N ILE A 15 -18.86 -1.57 -0.53
CA ILE A 15 -17.97 -1.60 0.64
C ILE A 15 -17.48 -3.02 0.88
N CYS A 16 -16.17 -3.18 1.06
CA CYS A 16 -15.52 -4.44 1.36
C CYS A 16 -15.26 -4.60 2.86
N ASP A 17 -15.34 -5.82 3.37
CA ASP A 17 -15.00 -6.12 4.76
C ASP A 17 -13.47 -6.07 5.01
N LYS A 18 -13.09 -6.14 6.30
CA LYS A 18 -11.67 -6.18 6.69
C LYS A 18 -10.98 -7.35 6.02
N GLY A 19 -9.77 -7.12 5.52
CA GLY A 19 -9.01 -8.12 4.76
C GLY A 19 -9.33 -8.12 3.26
N TYR A 20 -10.17 -7.21 2.78
CA TYR A 20 -10.48 -7.02 1.37
C TYR A 20 -10.40 -5.55 0.97
N PHE A 21 -10.18 -5.27 -0.32
CA PHE A 21 -10.19 -3.92 -0.86
C PHE A 21 -11.00 -3.84 -2.15
N LEU A 22 -11.68 -2.71 -2.39
CA LEU A 22 -12.45 -2.50 -3.60
C LEU A 22 -11.56 -2.18 -4.81
N SER A 23 -11.68 -2.97 -5.87
CA SER A 23 -11.13 -2.72 -7.21
C SER A 23 -12.27 -2.70 -8.26
N ASP A 24 -11.91 -2.54 -9.54
CA ASP A 24 -12.85 -2.61 -10.68
C ASP A 24 -13.59 -3.96 -10.77
N GLY A 25 -12.97 -5.05 -10.28
CA GLY A 25 -13.57 -6.39 -10.24
C GLY A 25 -14.41 -6.66 -8.99
N GLY A 26 -14.49 -5.71 -8.07
CA GLY A 26 -15.07 -5.84 -6.73
C GLY A 26 -14.01 -5.88 -5.61
N CYS A 27 -14.45 -6.19 -4.40
CA CYS A 27 -13.62 -6.55 -3.23
C CYS A 27 -12.58 -7.71 -3.40
N GLU A 28 -11.36 -7.41 -3.78
CA GLU A 28 -10.28 -8.40 -3.88
C GLU A 28 -9.63 -8.69 -2.51
N ASP A 29 -8.90 -9.82 -2.41
CA ASP A 29 -8.15 -10.16 -1.19
C ASP A 29 -7.09 -9.09 -0.90
N CYS A 30 -6.93 -8.72 0.37
CA CYS A 30 -5.87 -7.78 0.75
C CYS A 30 -4.50 -8.33 0.33
N PRO A 31 -3.69 -7.58 -0.44
CA PRO A 31 -2.38 -8.04 -0.84
C PRO A 31 -1.48 -8.27 0.37
N SER A 32 -0.55 -9.22 0.26
CA SER A 32 0.49 -9.40 1.27
C SER A 32 1.24 -8.08 1.51
N ASN A 33 1.57 -7.83 2.78
CA ASN A 33 2.25 -6.60 3.24
C ASN A 33 1.41 -5.32 3.06
N ALA A 34 0.10 -5.45 2.87
CA ALA A 34 -0.86 -4.35 2.96
C ALA A 34 -1.80 -4.49 4.16
N GLY A 35 -2.35 -3.36 4.59
CA GLY A 35 -3.45 -3.27 5.54
C GLY A 35 -4.75 -2.88 4.84
N CYS A 36 -5.77 -3.73 4.94
CA CYS A 36 -7.11 -3.45 4.42
C CYS A 36 -8.11 -3.44 5.57
N SER A 37 -8.54 -2.23 5.93
CA SER A 37 -9.66 -2.03 6.84
C SER A 37 -10.97 -2.10 6.06
N ILE A 38 -12.10 -2.10 6.77
CA ILE A 38 -13.41 -2.07 6.13
C ILE A 38 -13.49 -0.83 5.22
N GLY A 39 -13.91 -1.04 3.97
CA GLY A 39 -14.06 0.02 2.97
C GLY A 39 -12.75 0.48 2.32
N THR A 40 -11.63 -0.21 2.53
CA THR A 40 -10.39 0.07 1.78
C THR A 40 -10.64 -0.06 0.27
N THR A 41 -10.09 0.86 -0.52
CA THR A 41 -10.07 0.79 -1.98
C THR A 41 -8.66 0.51 -2.47
N LEU A 42 -8.51 0.12 -3.74
CA LEU A 42 -7.20 -0.07 -4.37
C LEU A 42 -6.29 1.16 -4.18
N THR A 43 -6.88 2.35 -4.33
CA THR A 43 -6.16 3.62 -4.23
C THR A 43 -5.74 3.97 -2.79
N ASP A 44 -6.46 3.47 -1.78
CA ASP A 44 -6.22 3.75 -0.35
C ASP A 44 -5.65 2.56 0.44
N LEU A 45 -5.07 1.56 -0.25
CA LEU A 45 -4.32 0.48 0.39
C LEU A 45 -3.20 1.06 1.27
N TYR A 46 -3.20 0.66 2.54
CA TYR A 46 -2.09 0.92 3.44
C TYR A 46 -0.95 -0.04 3.12
N VAL A 47 0.22 0.46 2.74
CA VAL A 47 1.44 -0.33 2.53
C VAL A 47 2.19 -0.43 3.87
N SER A 48 2.62 -1.63 4.25
CA SER A 48 3.37 -1.79 5.51
C SER A 48 4.75 -1.13 5.44
N PRO A 49 5.32 -0.66 6.56
CA PRO A 49 6.70 -0.19 6.60
C PRO A 49 7.69 -1.25 6.07
N GLY A 50 8.75 -0.80 5.39
CA GLY A 50 9.71 -1.66 4.68
C GLY A 50 9.27 -2.09 3.28
N TYR A 51 8.06 -1.72 2.85
CA TYR A 51 7.51 -2.06 1.54
C TYR A 51 7.14 -0.83 0.72
N TRP A 52 7.04 -1.04 -0.59
CA TRP A 52 6.75 -0.02 -1.58
C TRP A 52 5.89 -0.58 -2.72
N ARG A 53 5.10 0.30 -3.34
CA ARG A 53 4.38 0.00 -4.59
C ARG A 53 4.54 1.13 -5.60
N VAL A 54 4.53 0.77 -6.88
CA VAL A 54 4.83 1.71 -7.99
C VAL A 54 3.86 2.88 -8.09
N ASN A 55 2.57 2.62 -7.84
CA ASN A 55 1.52 3.63 -7.83
C ASN A 55 0.31 3.11 -7.04
N HIS A 56 -0.71 3.97 -6.88
CA HIS A 56 -1.91 3.66 -6.12
C HIS A 56 -2.87 2.66 -6.78
N PHE A 57 -2.64 2.30 -8.05
CA PHE A 57 -3.39 1.25 -8.75
C PHE A 57 -2.68 -0.11 -8.74
N SER A 58 -1.47 -0.18 -8.19
CA SER A 58 -0.73 -1.44 -8.14
C SER A 58 -1.11 -2.24 -6.89
N THR A 59 -1.51 -3.49 -7.11
CA THR A 59 -1.68 -4.52 -6.07
C THR A 59 -0.37 -5.22 -5.73
N ARG A 60 0.68 -5.00 -6.54
CA ARG A 60 2.01 -5.59 -6.34
C ARG A 60 2.79 -4.74 -5.35
N ILE A 61 2.90 -5.25 -4.13
CA ILE A 61 3.69 -4.66 -3.04
C ILE A 61 5.02 -5.38 -2.95
N LEU A 62 6.11 -4.62 -2.94
CA LEU A 62 7.47 -5.13 -3.02
C LEU A 62 8.30 -4.63 -1.85
N GLU A 63 9.22 -5.48 -1.37
CA GLU A 63 10.11 -5.17 -0.26
C GLU A 63 11.23 -4.20 -0.69
N CYS A 64 11.56 -3.25 0.18
CA CYS A 64 12.67 -2.31 0.00
C CYS A 64 13.97 -2.87 0.60
N SER A 65 14.46 -3.96 0.05
CA SER A 65 15.56 -4.78 0.61
C SER A 65 16.88 -4.05 0.89
N LYS A 66 17.12 -2.85 0.34
CA LYS A 66 18.35 -2.07 0.54
C LYS A 66 18.18 -0.74 1.30
N ASN A 67 16.94 -0.30 1.50
CA ASN A 67 16.64 1.00 2.09
C ASN A 67 15.34 0.94 2.91
N THR A 68 15.25 -0.06 3.80
CA THR A 68 14.05 -0.35 4.60
C THR A 68 13.60 0.85 5.41
N ASP A 69 14.54 1.64 5.93
CA ASP A 69 14.25 2.81 6.77
C ASP A 69 13.61 3.95 5.99
N ALA A 70 13.94 4.08 4.69
CA ALA A 70 13.35 5.10 3.84
C ALA A 70 11.94 4.71 3.36
N CYS A 71 11.61 3.41 3.33
CA CYS A 71 10.28 2.91 3.02
C CYS A 71 9.39 2.94 4.27
N LYS A 72 8.83 4.10 4.59
CA LYS A 72 7.89 4.26 5.72
C LYS A 72 6.55 3.56 5.47
N GLY A 73 6.21 3.30 4.20
CA GLY A 73 4.90 2.76 3.84
C GLY A 73 3.78 3.80 4.06
N GLY A 74 2.57 3.33 4.33
CA GLY A 74 1.38 4.18 4.52
C GLY A 74 0.39 4.10 3.37
N LYS A 75 -0.60 4.99 3.36
CA LYS A 75 -1.67 5.04 2.34
C LYS A 75 -1.31 5.93 1.15
N ASN A 76 -0.70 7.07 1.44
CA ASN A 76 -0.37 8.08 0.44
C ASN A 76 0.99 7.80 -0.19
N ARG A 77 1.05 7.75 -1.54
CA ARG A 77 2.29 7.52 -2.29
C ARG A 77 3.41 8.49 -1.92
N SER A 78 3.07 9.75 -1.68
CA SER A 78 4.04 10.77 -1.31
C SER A 78 4.65 10.54 0.08
N LEU A 79 4.10 9.61 0.87
CA LEU A 79 4.57 9.25 2.21
C LEU A 79 5.24 7.87 2.26
N TYR A 80 5.21 7.08 1.17
CA TYR A 80 5.83 5.75 1.15
C TYR A 80 7.33 5.84 1.33
N CYS A 81 7.92 6.83 0.66
CA CYS A 81 9.31 7.19 0.74
C CYS A 81 9.42 8.41 1.64
N GLU A 82 10.34 8.38 2.61
CA GLU A 82 10.72 9.56 3.39
C GLU A 82 11.52 10.52 2.50
N ASP A 83 12.80 10.70 2.78
CA ASP A 83 13.67 11.62 2.04
C ASP A 83 14.31 10.98 0.82
N SER A 84 13.49 10.21 0.10
CA SER A 84 13.90 9.45 -1.09
C SER A 84 12.77 9.36 -2.10
N HIS A 85 13.12 8.88 -3.30
CA HIS A 85 12.20 8.70 -4.40
C HIS A 85 12.66 7.55 -5.31
N GLY A 86 11.93 7.36 -6.42
CA GLY A 86 12.21 6.32 -7.39
C GLY A 86 11.77 4.92 -6.95
N PRO A 87 12.08 3.90 -7.75
CA PRO A 87 11.76 2.51 -7.43
C PRO A 87 12.33 2.11 -6.08
N TYR A 88 11.51 1.46 -5.24
CA TYR A 88 11.91 0.97 -3.92
C TYR A 88 12.46 2.06 -2.98
N CYS A 89 12.10 3.33 -3.20
CA CYS A 89 12.65 4.47 -2.45
C CYS A 89 14.20 4.49 -2.45
N ALA A 90 14.82 4.00 -3.53
CA ALA A 90 16.26 3.77 -3.59
C ALA A 90 17.08 5.01 -3.99
N ILE A 91 16.43 6.08 -4.44
CA ILE A 91 17.11 7.31 -4.86
C ILE A 91 16.98 8.34 -3.74
N CYS A 92 18.10 8.76 -3.17
CA CYS A 92 18.10 9.80 -2.15
C CYS A 92 17.65 11.15 -2.74
N ASN A 93 16.86 11.91 -1.99
CA ASN A 93 16.61 13.31 -2.33
C ASN A 93 17.91 14.11 -2.25
N ARG A 94 17.92 15.31 -2.84
CA ARG A 94 19.08 16.21 -2.72
C ARG A 94 19.40 16.46 -1.25
N HIS A 95 20.68 16.45 -0.92
CA HIS A 95 21.20 16.60 0.45
C HIS A 95 20.99 15.39 1.38
N TYR A 96 20.54 14.25 0.85
CA TYR A 96 20.49 12.98 1.58
C TYR A 96 21.48 11.98 1.00
N TRP A 97 22.04 11.12 1.85
CA TRP A 97 22.97 10.06 1.48
C TRP A 97 22.67 8.80 2.28
N LYS A 98 23.03 7.64 1.72
CA LYS A 98 23.06 6.41 2.52
C LYS A 98 24.14 6.58 3.59
N ALA A 99 23.77 6.51 4.87
CA ALA A 99 24.77 6.44 5.92
C ALA A 99 25.65 5.20 5.65
N SER A 100 26.96 5.40 5.61
CA SER A 100 27.91 4.28 5.56
C SER A 100 27.72 3.45 6.83
N GLU A 101 27.43 2.16 6.65
CA GLU A 101 27.45 1.18 7.73
C GLU A 101 28.86 1.19 8.35
N ALA A 102 28.95 1.50 9.64
CA ALA A 102 30.19 1.45 10.41
C ALA A 102 30.50 0.01 10.85
#